data_AF-A0A1X0N293-F1
#
_entry.id   AF-A0A1X0N293-F1
#
_cell.length_a   1.000
_cell.length_b   1.000
_cell.length_c   1.000
_cell.angle_alpha   90.00
_cell.angle_beta   90.00
_cell.angle_gamma   90.00
#
_symmetry.space_group_name_H-M   'P 1'
#
loop_
_entity.id
_entity.type
_entity.pdbx_description
1 polymer ?
#
loop_
_entity_poly.entity_id
_entity_poly.type
_entity_poly.pdbx_seq_one_letter_code
_entity_poly.pdbx_strand_id
1 'polypeptide(L)' 'MVLDKIHDVGSNPERVIPGTFAGQGANGARGDVFFRVKGNDVVVTKPDGTFVTILKDGVTQNPSVQSALKGGVR' A
#
# COMPACT_ATOMS: atom_id res chain seq x y z
N MET A 1 -11.69 13.73 7.55
CA MET A 1 -10.57 14.46 6.90
C MET A 1 -9.56 13.45 6.33
N VAL A 2 -8.58 13.87 5.53
CA VAL A 2 -7.58 12.94 4.92
C VAL A 2 -6.79 12.19 6.00
N LEU A 3 -6.42 12.88 7.09
CA LEU A 3 -5.73 12.28 8.24
C LEU A 3 -6.56 11.16 8.89
N ASP A 4 -7.84 11.39 9.16
CA ASP A 4 -8.72 10.36 9.73
C ASP A 4 -8.80 9.11 8.84
N LYS A 5 -8.82 9.32 7.52
CA LYS A 5 -8.87 8.22 6.55
C LYS A 5 -7.57 7.43 6.52
N ILE A 6 -6.41 8.10 6.59
CA ILE A 6 -5.11 7.44 6.70
C ILE A 6 -5.04 6.62 8.01
N HIS A 7 -5.46 7.21 9.13
CA HIS A 7 -5.46 6.52 10.42
C HIS A 7 -6.38 5.30 10.43
N ASP A 8 -7.58 5.42 9.86
CA ASP A 8 -8.54 4.33 9.82
C ASP A 8 -8.07 3.17 8.92
N VAL A 9 -7.64 3.46 7.69
CA VAL A 9 -7.13 2.44 6.76
C VAL A 9 -5.82 1.82 7.28
N GLY A 10 -4.92 2.65 7.82
CA GLY A 10 -3.61 2.20 8.31
C GLY A 10 -3.70 1.35 9.58
N SER A 11 -4.59 1.70 10.52
CA SER A 11 -4.69 1.02 11.81
C SER A 11 -5.70 -0.13 11.81
N ASN A 12 -6.76 -0.02 11.00
CA ASN A 12 -7.84 -1.01 10.91
C ASN A 12 -8.04 -1.52 9.47
N PRO A 13 -7.01 -2.08 8.81
CA PRO A 13 -7.16 -2.60 7.46
C PRO A 13 -8.01 -3.87 7.46
N GLU A 14 -8.79 -4.05 6.40
CA GLU A 14 -9.48 -5.32 6.13
C GLU A 14 -8.49 -6.39 5.66
N ARG A 15 -7.44 -5.96 4.94
CA ARG A 15 -6.38 -6.83 4.42
C ARG A 15 -5.04 -6.14 4.42
N VAL A 16 -3.98 -6.91 4.66
CA VAL A 16 -2.59 -6.48 4.52
C VAL A 16 -1.91 -7.40 3.51
N ILE A 17 -1.37 -6.83 2.43
CA ILE A 17 -0.81 -7.58 1.32
C ILE A 17 0.64 -7.13 1.09
N PRO A 18 1.62 -8.05 1.11
CA PRO A 18 3.00 -7.70 0.74
C PRO A 18 3.09 -7.40 -0.76
N GLY A 19 3.95 -6.47 -1.13
CA GLY A 19 4.26 -6.19 -2.52
C GLY A 19 5.44 -5.23 -2.66
N THR A 20 5.67 -4.73 -3.88
CA THR A 20 6.71 -3.73 -4.11
C THR A 20 6.12 -2.42 -4.61
N PHE A 21 6.74 -1.30 -4.26
CA PHE A 21 6.33 0.03 -4.69
C PHE A 21 7.53 0.86 -5.16
N ALA A 22 7.32 1.69 -6.18
CA ALA A 22 8.38 2.51 -6.75
C ALA A 22 8.95 3.50 -5.72
N GLY A 23 10.27 3.70 -5.75
CA GLY A 23 10.98 4.61 -4.84
C GLY A 23 11.20 4.07 -3.43
N GLN A 24 10.81 2.83 -3.13
CA GLN A 24 10.98 2.23 -1.80
C GLN A 24 12.21 1.31 -1.70
N GLY A 25 12.92 1.09 -2.80
CA GLY A 25 14.14 0.28 -2.87
C GLY A 25 15.41 1.13 -2.94
N ALA A 26 16.57 0.46 -2.92
CA ALA A 26 17.87 1.12 -3.03
C ALA A 26 17.96 1.97 -4.31
N ASN A 27 18.57 3.16 -4.21
CA ASN A 27 18.74 4.09 -5.32
C ASN A 27 17.42 4.45 -6.05
N GLY A 28 16.29 4.46 -5.34
CA GLY A 28 14.98 4.79 -5.91
C GLY A 28 14.31 3.66 -6.68
N ALA A 29 14.87 2.44 -6.64
CA ALA A 29 14.25 1.26 -7.22
C ALA A 29 12.90 0.91 -6.57
N ARG A 30 12.22 -0.11 -7.10
CA ARG A 30 11.09 -0.71 -6.38
C ARG A 30 11.61 -1.39 -5.11
N GLY A 31 10.88 -1.25 -4.02
CA GLY A 31 11.20 -1.92 -2.76
C GLY A 31 9.97 -2.41 -2.05
N ASP A 32 10.20 -3.24 -1.04
CA ASP A 32 9.14 -3.93 -0.31
C ASP A 32 8.27 -2.96 0.47
N VAL A 33 6.97 -3.20 0.43
CA VAL A 33 5.93 -2.48 1.17
C VAL A 33 4.83 -3.43 1.61
N PHE A 34 4.01 -2.95 2.53
CA PHE A 34 2.68 -3.48 2.77
C PHE A 34 1.61 -2.54 2.20
N PHE A 35 0.69 -3.13 1.45
CA PHE A 35 -0.56 -2.51 1.06
C PHE A 35 -1.63 -2.84 2.10
N ARG A 36 -2.00 -1.85 2.91
CA ARG A 36 -3.06 -1.91 3.91
C ARG A 36 -4.36 -1.45 3.26
N VAL A 37 -5.28 -2.37 3.01
CA VAL A 37 -6.49 -2.14 2.20
C VAL A 37 -7.71 -2.06 3.09
N LYS A 38 -8.58 -1.08 2.83
CA LYS A 38 -9.92 -0.98 3.42
C LYS A 38 -10.89 -0.45 2.37
N GLY A 39 -11.85 -1.27 1.95
CA GLY A 39 -12.62 -1.00 0.75
C GLY A 39 -11.71 -0.84 -0.48
N ASN A 40 -11.84 0.28 -1.19
CA ASN A 40 -11.00 0.57 -2.37
C ASN A 40 -9.74 1.37 -2.05
N ASP A 41 -9.63 1.94 -0.84
CA ASP A 41 -8.50 2.78 -0.46
C ASP A 41 -7.35 1.94 0.10
N VAL A 42 -6.13 2.44 -0.10
CA VAL A 42 -4.92 1.73 0.30
C VAL A 42 -3.95 2.67 0.98
N VAL A 43 -3.49 2.32 2.17
CA VAL A 43 -2.33 2.93 2.80
C VAL A 43 -1.11 2.08 2.50
N VAL A 44 -0.03 2.72 2.03
CA VAL A 44 1.24 2.08 1.76
C VAL A 44 2.16 2.34 2.95
N THR A 45 2.71 1.27 3.51
CA THR A 45 3.73 1.35 4.57
C THR A 45 4.97 0.56 4.20
N LYS A 46 6.13 0.97 4.70
CA LYS A 46 7.32 0.12 4.73
C LYS A 46 7.10 -1.12 5.62
N PRO A 47 7.95 -2.15 5.54
CA PRO A 47 7.84 -3.33 6.40
C PRO A 47 7.96 -3.02 7.90
N ASP A 48 8.67 -1.95 8.26
CA ASP A 48 8.80 -1.45 9.64
C ASP A 48 7.57 -0.65 10.13
N GLY A 49 6.54 -0.49 9.29
CA GLY A 49 5.33 0.25 9.62
C GLY A 49 5.36 1.74 9.27
N THR A 50 6.48 2.28 8.79
CA THR A 50 6.60 3.68 8.37
C THR A 50 5.61 4.00 7.26
N PHE A 51 4.83 5.07 7.42
CA PHE A 51 3.91 5.57 6.39
C PHE A 51 4.67 6.05 5.15
N VAL A 52 4.19 5.65 3.97
CA VAL A 52 4.74 6.10 2.68
C VAL A 52 3.76 7.03 1.99
N THR A 53 2.54 6.55 1.74
CA THR A 53 1.51 7.31 1.04
C THR A 53 0.12 6.69 1.23
N ILE A 54 -0.91 7.39 0.79
CA ILE A 54 -2.28 6.88 0.65
C ILE A 54 -2.70 6.95 -0.81
N LEU A 55 -3.34 5.89 -1.28
CA LEU A 55 -3.88 5.74 -2.62
C LEU A 55 -5.40 5.68 -2.50
N LYS A 56 -6.06 6.78 -2.91
CA LYS A 56 -7.51 6.76 -3.07
C LYS A 56 -7.87 5.84 -4.22
N ASP A 57 -8.85 4.95 -4.02
CA ASP A 57 -9.24 3.94 -5.00
C ASP A 57 -8.06 3.06 -5.50
N GLY A 58 -7.04 2.89 -4.66
CA GLY A 58 -5.80 2.18 -5.01
C GLY A 58 -6.02 0.73 -5.46
N VAL A 59 -7.06 0.06 -4.97
CA VAL A 59 -7.43 -1.30 -5.40
C VAL A 59 -7.78 -1.35 -6.89
N THR A 60 -8.46 -0.33 -7.41
CA THR A 60 -8.95 -0.31 -8.80
C THR A 60 -8.06 0.52 -9.73
N GLN A 61 -7.25 1.43 -9.18
CA GLN A 61 -6.48 2.39 -9.99
C GLN A 61 -4.96 2.24 -9.89
N ASN A 62 -4.42 1.52 -8.89
CA ASN A 62 -2.97 1.39 -8.75
C ASN A 62 -2.46 0.02 -9.26
N PRO A 63 -1.61 -0.01 -10.31
CA PRO A 63 -1.10 -1.26 -10.86
C PRO A 63 -0.28 -2.09 -9.86
N SER A 64 0.44 -1.45 -8.93
CA SER A 64 1.25 -2.17 -7.93
C SER A 64 0.36 -2.93 -6.94
N VAL A 65 -0.74 -2.29 -6.50
CA VAL A 65 -1.74 -2.91 -5.63
C VAL A 65 -2.44 -4.05 -6.36
N GLN A 66 -2.84 -3.84 -7.62
CA GLN A 66 -3.48 -4.87 -8.43
C GLN A 66 -2.58 -6.08 -8.68
N SER A 67 -1.28 -5.87 -8.92
CA SER A 67 -0.30 -6.95 -9.04
C SER A 67 -0.22 -7.77 -7.75
N ALA A 68 -0.10 -7.08 -6.60
CA ALA A 68 -0.02 -7.73 -5.29
C ALA A 68 -1.31 -8.54 -4.97
N LEU A 69 -2.49 -8.00 -5.28
CA LEU A 69 -3.78 -8.69 -5.11
C LEU A 69 -3.90 -9.97 -5.95
N LYS A 70 -3.26 -10.02 -7.12
CA LYS A 70 -3.27 -11.20 -8.01
C LYS A 70 -2.21 -12.24 -7.63
N GLY A 71 -1.45 -12.03 -6.56
CA GLY A 71 -0.30 -12.87 -6.21
C GLY A 71 0.89 -12.68 -7.15
N GLY A 72 0.90 -11.59 -7.94
CA GLY A 72 2.04 -11.17 -8.75
C GLY A 72 3.11 -10.57 -7.84
N VAL A 73 3.80 -11.45 -7.11
CA VAL A 73 5.00 -11.13 -6.35
C VAL A 73 6.18 -11.73 -7.12
N ARG A 74 6.86 -10.89 -7.91
CA ARG A 74 8.26 -11.02 -8.30
C ARG A 74 8.70 -9.77 -9.06
#